data_AF-A0A3M5WZ75-F1
#
_entry.id   AF-A0A3M5WZ75-F1
#
_cell.length_a   1.000
_cell.length_b   1.000
_cell.length_c   1.000
_cell.angle_alpha   90.00
_cell.angle_beta   90.00
_cell.angle_gamma   90.00
#
_symmetry.space_group_name_H-M   'P 1'
#
loop_
_entity.id
_entity.type
_entity.pdbx_description
1 polymer ?
#
loop_
_entity_poly.entity_id
_entity_poly.type
_entity_poly.pdbx_seq_one_letter_code
_entity_poly.pdbx_strand_id
1 'polypeptide(L)'
;MLPEAAWDAGLAAADDCDLFLSIGTSGIVYPAAELPLRALGHGATVVHINPLRFDISSHEHFLQGPASVMMQNLLRKAFLK
;
A
#
# COMPACT_ATOMS: atom_id res chain seq x y z
N MET A 1 -17.61 3.50 -11.82
CA MET A 1 -16.40 3.29 -12.63
C MET A 1 -15.33 4.27 -12.17
N LEU A 2 -14.06 3.87 -12.13
CA LEU A 2 -12.95 4.78 -11.82
C LEU A 2 -12.60 5.63 -13.07
N PRO A 3 -12.02 6.84 -12.90
CA PRO A 3 -11.47 7.59 -14.02
C PRO A 3 -10.33 6.82 -14.69
N GLU A 4 -10.43 6.61 -16.00
CA GLU A 4 -9.51 5.77 -16.79
C GLU A 4 -8.05 6.22 -16.66
N ALA A 5 -7.76 7.50 -16.91
CA ALA A 5 -6.40 8.03 -16.81
C ALA A 5 -5.77 7.87 -15.40
N ALA A 6 -6.58 7.99 -14.34
CA ALA A 6 -6.08 7.81 -12.97
C ALA A 6 -5.84 6.32 -12.66
N TRP A 7 -6.68 5.44 -13.21
CA TRP A 7 -6.53 4.00 -13.07
C TRP A 7 -5.28 3.50 -13.80
N ASP A 8 -5.06 3.91 -15.05
CA ASP A 8 -3.90 3.52 -15.84
C ASP A 8 -2.59 4.02 -15.20
N ALA A 9 -2.58 5.26 -14.71
CA ALA A 9 -1.43 5.79 -13.97
C ALA A 9 -1.16 5.00 -12.69
N GLY A 10 -2.20 4.58 -11.97
CA GLY A 10 -2.07 3.74 -10.77
C GLY A 10 -1.49 2.36 -11.08
N LEU A 11 -1.96 1.72 -12.16
CA LEU A 11 -1.43 0.43 -12.62
C LEU A 11 0.05 0.54 -13.01
N ALA A 12 0.41 1.55 -13.81
CA ALA A 12 1.80 1.77 -14.22
C ALA A 12 2.72 2.02 -13.02
N ALA A 13 2.27 2.80 -12.04
CA ALA A 13 3.02 3.05 -10.81
C ALA A 13 3.16 1.80 -9.92
N ALA A 14 2.14 0.93 -9.89
CA ALA A 14 2.20 -0.33 -9.17
C ALA A 14 3.17 -1.33 -9.84
N ASP A 15 3.26 -1.31 -11.16
CA ASP A 15 4.15 -2.21 -11.93
C ASP A 15 5.63 -1.88 -11.77
N ASP A 16 5.96 -0.61 -11.51
CA ASP A 16 7.33 -0.08 -11.56
C ASP A 16 7.92 0.23 -10.17
N CYS A 17 7.12 0.15 -9.09
CA CYS A 17 7.59 0.53 -7.77
C CYS A 17 8.39 -0.57 -7.06
N ASP A 18 9.40 -0.18 -6.27
CA ASP A 18 10.10 -1.10 -5.36
C ASP A 18 9.35 -1.27 -4.02
N LEU A 19 8.51 -0.29 -3.66
CA LEU A 19 7.77 -0.22 -2.40
C LEU A 19 6.37 0.36 -2.63
N PHE A 20 5.34 -0.38 -2.27
CA PHE A 20 3.94 0.06 -2.28
C PHE A 20 3.41 0.23 -0.85
N LEU A 21 2.91 1.42 -0.53
CA LEU A 21 2.25 1.72 0.75
C LEU A 21 0.73 1.82 0.56
N SER A 22 -0.03 0.85 1.07
CA SER A 22 -1.49 0.88 1.12
C SER A 22 -1.95 1.48 2.44
N ILE A 23 -2.51 2.69 2.42
CA ILE A 23 -2.75 3.48 3.65
C ILE A 23 -4.24 3.77 3.83
N GLY A 24 -4.81 3.39 4.97
CA GLY A 24 -6.17 3.75 5.35
C GLY A 24 -7.26 3.13 4.47
N THR A 25 -7.00 1.96 3.91
CA THR A 25 -7.96 1.23 3.08
C THR A 25 -8.41 -0.06 3.79
N SER A 26 -9.58 -0.59 3.40
CA SER A 26 -10.06 -1.90 3.87
C SER A 26 -9.51 -3.07 3.07
N GLY A 27 -8.79 -2.83 1.95
CA GLY A 27 -8.28 -3.88 1.08
C GLY A 27 -9.34 -4.67 0.28
N ILE A 28 -10.61 -4.27 0.31
CA ILE A 28 -11.71 -5.05 -0.30
C ILE A 28 -12.51 -4.31 -1.39
N VAL A 29 -12.21 -3.03 -1.65
CA VAL A 29 -12.93 -2.24 -2.66
C VAL A 29 -12.24 -2.37 -4.01
N TYR A 30 -12.84 -3.16 -4.90
CA TYR A 30 -12.34 -3.37 -6.25
C TYR A 30 -12.84 -2.28 -7.23
N PRO A 31 -12.03 -1.92 -8.25
CA PRO A 31 -10.75 -2.55 -8.62
C PRO A 31 -9.51 -2.01 -7.87
N ALA A 32 -9.62 -0.96 -7.06
CA ALA A 32 -8.47 -0.32 -6.42
C ALA A 32 -7.67 -1.27 -5.49
N ALA A 33 -8.33 -2.23 -4.85
CA ALA A 33 -7.71 -3.26 -4.03
C ALA A 33 -6.72 -4.18 -4.80
N GLU A 34 -6.73 -4.15 -6.12
CA GLU A 34 -5.78 -4.91 -6.97
C GLU A 34 -4.38 -4.28 -6.98
N LEU A 35 -4.25 -2.97 -6.77
CA LEU A 35 -2.98 -2.25 -6.93
C LEU A 35 -1.84 -2.80 -6.04
N PRO A 36 -2.06 -3.07 -4.74
CA PRO A 36 -1.02 -3.69 -3.90
C PRO A 36 -0.67 -5.11 -4.36
N LEU A 37 -1.65 -5.90 -4.81
CA LEU A 37 -1.42 -7.27 -5.29
C LEU A 37 -0.60 -7.26 -6.58
N ARG A 38 -0.87 -6.31 -7.47
CA ARG A 38 -0.13 -6.10 -8.71
C ARG A 38 1.33 -5.73 -8.43
N ALA A 39 1.56 -4.78 -7.53
CA ALA A 39 2.90 -4.42 -7.08
C ALA A 39 3.65 -5.61 -6.47
N LEU A 40 2.98 -6.40 -5.61
CA LEU A 40 3.55 -7.62 -5.04
C LEU A 40 3.95 -8.63 -6.13
N GLY A 41 3.10 -8.82 -7.13
CA GLY A 41 3.36 -9.70 -8.29
C GLY A 41 4.55 -9.26 -9.14
N HIS A 42 4.89 -7.97 -9.12
CA HIS A 42 6.05 -7.38 -9.77
C HIS A 42 7.31 -7.35 -8.88
N GLY A 43 7.24 -7.93 -7.68
CA GLY A 43 8.37 -8.05 -6.76
C GLY A 43 8.56 -6.86 -5.82
N ALA A 44 7.62 -5.90 -5.81
CA ALA A 44 7.64 -4.79 -4.88
C ALA A 44 7.43 -5.26 -3.43
N THR A 45 8.02 -4.55 -2.48
CA THR A 45 7.65 -4.68 -1.07
C THR A 45 6.29 -4.03 -0.84
N VAL A 46 5.32 -4.75 -0.27
CA VAL A 46 3.99 -4.20 0.00
C VAL A 46 3.78 -4.05 1.51
N VAL A 47 3.39 -2.84 1.93
CA VAL A 47 3.11 -2.53 3.32
C VAL A 47 1.72 -1.92 3.46
N HIS A 48 0.90 -2.54 4.29
CA HIS A 48 -0.42 -2.02 4.64
C HIS A 48 -0.36 -1.25 5.96
N ILE A 49 -0.98 -0.08 6.00
CA ILE A 49 -1.01 0.81 7.16
C ILE A 49 -2.47 1.13 7.50
N ASN A 50 -3.02 0.45 8.50
CA ASN A 50 -4.41 0.62 8.88
C ASN A 50 -4.64 0.26 10.38
N PRO A 51 -5.61 0.88 11.08
CA PRO A 51 -5.90 0.52 12.47
C PRO A 51 -6.42 -0.90 12.64
N LEU A 52 -7.29 -1.33 11.72
CA LEU A 52 -7.86 -2.67 11.69
C LEU A 52 -7.02 -3.55 10.78
N ARG A 53 -6.48 -4.63 11.35
CA ARG A 53 -5.72 -5.64 10.61
C ARG A 53 -6.65 -6.53 9.80
N PHE A 54 -6.23 -6.85 8.58
CA PHE A 54 -6.80 -7.91 7.76
C PHE A 54 -5.72 -8.94 7.43
N ASP A 55 -6.16 -10.10 6.92
CA ASP A 55 -5.26 -11.17 6.52
C ASP A 55 -4.42 -10.73 5.32
N ILE A 56 -3.11 -10.92 5.43
CA ILE A 56 -2.13 -10.64 4.38
C ILE A 56 -1.27 -11.88 4.16
N SER A 57 -0.66 -12.00 3.00
CA SER A 57 0.27 -13.09 2.73
C SER A 57 1.57 -12.91 3.54
N SER A 58 2.38 -13.98 3.60
CA SER A 58 3.70 -13.93 4.24
C SER A 58 4.71 -13.03 3.51
N HIS A 59 4.40 -12.60 2.29
CA HIS A 59 5.27 -11.73 1.47
C HIS A 59 4.95 -10.24 1.65
N GLU A 60 3.97 -9.92 2.50
CA GLU A 60 3.52 -8.57 2.75
C GLU A 60 3.82 -8.15 4.19
N HIS A 61 3.76 -6.85 4.45
CA HIS A 61 3.93 -6.29 5.79
C HIS A 61 2.68 -5.52 6.23
N PHE A 62 2.49 -5.43 7.54
CA PHE A 62 1.39 -4.69 8.13
C PHE A 62 1.87 -3.83 9.30
N LEU A 63 1.61 -2.52 9.22
CA LEU A 63 1.81 -1.57 10.32
C LEU A 63 0.45 -1.21 10.91
N GLN A 64 0.13 -1.83 12.03
CA GLN A 64 -1.18 -1.66 12.66
C GLN A 64 -1.24 -0.37 13.48
N GLY A 65 -2.13 0.53 13.08
CA GLY A 65 -2.38 1.79 13.80
C GLY A 65 -2.94 2.90 12.91
N PRO A 66 -3.27 4.08 13.48
CA PRO A 66 -3.68 5.25 12.71
C PRO A 66 -2.58 5.65 11.71
N ALA A 67 -2.98 5.88 10.45
CA ALA A 67 -2.07 6.22 9.36
C ALA A 67 -1.16 7.42 9.68
N SER A 68 -1.72 8.47 10.29
CA SER A 68 -0.97 9.66 10.69
C SER A 68 0.17 9.33 11.66
N VAL A 69 -0.09 8.49 12.66
CA VAL A 69 0.91 8.08 13.66
C VAL A 69 1.97 7.16 13.04
N MET A 70 1.54 6.17 12.26
CA MET A 70 2.47 5.20 11.64
C MET A 70 3.39 5.88 10.63
N MET A 71 2.85 6.75 9.77
CA MET A 71 3.64 7.48 8.78
C MET A 71 4.61 8.47 9.42
N GLN A 72 4.20 9.20 10.46
CA GLN A 72 5.11 10.07 11.20
C GLN A 72 6.29 9.29 11.80
N ASN A 73 6.02 8.13 12.39
CA ASN A 73 7.07 7.28 12.94
C ASN A 73 8.00 6.72 11.85
N LEU A 74 7.45 6.31 10.71
CA LEU A 74 8.21 5.81 9.56
C LEU A 74 9.15 6.90 9.02
N LEU A 75 8.63 8.10 8.76
CA LEU A 75 9.40 9.24 8.26
C LEU A 75 10.50 9.64 9.23
N ARG A 76 10.21 9.67 10.54
CA ARG A 76 11.22 9.95 11.57
C ARG A 76 12.35 8.92 11.50
N LYS A 77 12.03 7.62 11.56
CA LYS A 77 13.06 6.57 11.54
C LYS A 77 13.88 6.53 10.24
N ALA A 78 13.25 6.82 9.11
CA ALA A 78 13.90 6.77 7.80
C ALA A 78 14.82 7.98 7.55
N PHE A 79 14.43 9.18 7.99
CA PHE A 79 15.07 10.41 7.55
C PHE A 79 15.54 11.34 8.67
N LEU A 80 15.01 11.20 9.89
CA LEU A 80 15.26 12.11 11.00
C LEU A 80 15.86 11.31 12.17
N LYS A 81 17.18 11.08 12.11
CA LYS A 81 17.93 10.60 13.28
C LYS A 81 18.13 11.72 14.29
#